data_AF-W4KA88-F1
#
_entry.id   AF-W4KA88-F1
#
_cell.length_a   1.000
_cell.length_b   1.000
_cell.length_c   1.000
_cell.angle_alpha   90.00
_cell.angle_beta   90.00
_cell.angle_gamma   90.00
#
_symmetry.space_group_name_H-M   'P 1'
#
loop_
_entity.id
_entity.type
_entity.pdbx_description
1 polymer ?
#
loop_
_entity_poly.entity_id
_entity_poly.type
_entity_poly.pdbx_seq_one_letter_code
_entity_poly.pdbx_strand_id
1 'polypeptide(L)'
;THYRITLRRSAISLAANVKGTLVALGLHRRMQTVFHRHTPESAGKILRVKELVEVANVPASAVRTKTEQMRARKSPRGFVVVGSKL
;
A
#
# COMPACT_ATOMS: atom_id res chain seq x y z
N THR A 1 -6.22 11.08 10.21
CA THR A 1 -7.36 11.15 9.26
C THR A 1 -7.34 10.02 8.25
N HIS A 2 -6.20 9.35 8.03
CA HIS A 2 -6.10 8.23 7.11
C HIS A 2 -5.42 7.02 7.77
N TYR A 3 -5.79 5.82 7.32
CA TYR A 3 -5.07 4.58 7.57
C TYR A 3 -4.00 4.41 6.48
N ARG A 4 -2.74 4.24 6.90
CA ARG A 4 -1.69 3.67 6.06
C ARG A 4 -1.68 2.16 6.30
N ILE A 5 -2.09 1.38 5.31
CA ILE A 5 -2.27 -0.06 5.42
C ILE A 5 -1.21 -0.74 4.56
N THR A 6 -0.40 -1.61 5.15
CA THR A 6 0.62 -2.38 4.43
C THR A 6 0.35 -3.87 4.57
N LEU A 7 0.27 -4.60 3.46
CA LEU A 7 0.08 -6.06 3.49
C LEU A 7 1.39 -6.77 3.88
N ARG A 8 1.45 -7.36 5.07
CA ARG A 8 2.65 -8.04 5.60
C ARG A 8 2.64 -9.54 5.33
N ARG A 9 1.47 -10.19 5.40
CA ARG A 9 1.32 -11.65 5.21
C ARG A 9 0.56 -11.96 3.93
N SER A 10 0.83 -13.13 3.34
CA SER A 10 0.14 -13.62 2.15
C SER A 10 -1.21 -14.25 2.50
N ALA A 11 -2.20 -14.10 1.61
CA ALA A 11 -3.50 -14.74 1.73
C ALA A 11 -3.64 -16.01 0.85
N ILE A 12 -2.55 -16.57 0.33
CA ILE A 12 -2.56 -17.65 -0.68
C ILE A 12 -3.46 -18.84 -0.29
N SER A 13 -3.41 -19.28 0.96
CA SER A 13 -4.16 -20.42 1.49
C SER A 13 -5.39 -20.01 2.32
N LEU A 14 -5.83 -18.76 2.19
CA LEU A 14 -7.02 -18.27 2.89
C LEU A 14 -8.26 -18.31 2.00
N ALA A 15 -9.43 -18.31 2.65
CA ALA A 15 -10.73 -18.33 2.01
C ALA A 15 -10.93 -17.12 1.06
N ALA A 16 -11.81 -17.31 0.07
CA ALA A 16 -12.04 -16.32 -0.99
C ALA A 16 -12.55 -14.96 -0.47
N ASN A 17 -13.32 -14.95 0.62
CA ASN A 17 -13.80 -13.73 1.26
C ASN A 17 -12.66 -12.88 1.87
N VAL A 18 -11.63 -13.50 2.43
CA VAL A 18 -10.44 -12.81 2.94
C VAL A 18 -9.67 -12.19 1.79
N LYS A 19 -9.45 -12.96 0.71
CA LYS A 19 -8.84 -12.47 -0.53
C LYS A 19 -9.63 -11.30 -1.13
N GLY A 20 -10.97 -11.42 -1.17
CA GLY A 20 -11.87 -10.37 -1.65
C GLY A 20 -11.79 -9.09 -0.82
N THR A 21 -11.64 -9.21 0.50
CA THR A 21 -11.45 -8.03 1.38
C THR A 21 -10.15 -7.31 1.08
N LEU A 22 -9.05 -8.03 0.84
CA LEU A 22 -7.78 -7.43 0.42
C LEU A 22 -7.90 -6.72 -0.93
N VAL A 23 -8.58 -7.32 -1.90
CA VAL A 23 -8.86 -6.70 -3.20
C VAL A 23 -9.70 -5.44 -3.05
N ALA A 24 -10.73 -5.46 -2.19
CA ALA A 24 -11.58 -4.29 -1.91
C ALA A 24 -10.82 -3.16 -1.20
N LEU A 25 -9.74 -3.47 -0.46
CA LEU A 25 -8.81 -2.49 0.09
C LEU A 25 -7.76 -2.00 -0.94
N GLY A 26 -7.68 -2.61 -2.11
CA GLY A 26 -6.69 -2.31 -3.15
C GLY A 26 -5.32 -2.98 -2.95
N LEU A 27 -5.25 -4.02 -2.12
CA LEU A 27 -4.03 -4.77 -1.80
C LEU A 27 -3.96 -6.04 -2.67
N HIS A 28 -3.07 -6.02 -3.67
CA HIS A 28 -2.91 -7.13 -4.62
C HIS A 28 -1.62 -7.92 -4.41
N ARG A 29 -0.58 -7.30 -3.83
CA ARG A 29 0.73 -7.93 -3.63
C ARG A 29 1.26 -7.65 -2.23
N ARG A 30 2.09 -8.56 -1.71
CA ARG A 30 2.74 -8.38 -0.40
C ARG A 30 3.65 -7.14 -0.42
N MET A 31 3.79 -6.49 0.73
CA MET A 31 4.50 -5.22 0.94
C MET A 31 3.90 -4.01 0.22
N GLN A 32 2.76 -4.17 -0.46
CA GLN A 32 2.02 -3.03 -1.02
C GLN A 32 1.42 -2.21 0.12
N THR A 33 1.51 -0.88 -0.01
CA THR A 33 0.89 0.07 0.91
C THR A 33 -0.21 0.84 0.20
N VAL A 34 -1.35 0.97 0.86
CA VAL A 34 -2.51 1.77 0.42
C VAL A 34 -2.92 2.74 1.51
N PHE A 35 -3.59 3.82 1.11
CA PHE A 35 -4.11 4.84 2.01
C PHE A 35 -5.62 4.91 1.89
N HIS A 36 -6.32 4.85 3.02
CA HIS A 36 -7.78 5.00 3.09
C HIS A 36 -8.13 6.05 4.12
N ARG A 37 -9.21 6.81 3.89
CA ARG A 37 -9.75 7.71 4.92
C ARG A 37 -10.23 6.91 6.13
N HIS A 38 -10.26 7.57 7.27
CA HIS A 38 -10.90 7.03 8.47
C HIS A 38 -12.42 6.99 8.27
N THR A 39 -12.94 5.84 7.86
CA THR A 39 -14.38 5.55 7.79
C THR A 39 -14.70 4.22 8.48
N PRO A 40 -15.95 4.01 8.94
CA PRO A 40 -16.37 2.72 9.50
C PRO A 40 -16.19 1.56 8.51
N GLU A 41 -16.44 1.81 7.22
CA GLU A 41 -16.27 0.81 6.16
C GLU A 41 -14.80 0.37 6.04
N SER A 42 -13.86 1.33 5.98
CA SER A 42 -12.43 1.01 5.94
C SER A 42 -11.98 0.30 7.21
N ALA A 43 -12.47 0.72 8.38
CA ALA A 43 -12.15 0.08 9.65
C ALA A 43 -12.65 -1.37 9.71
N GLY A 44 -13.89 -1.64 9.28
CA GLY A 44 -14.45 -2.99 9.23
C GLY A 44 -13.67 -3.92 8.29
N LYS A 45 -13.32 -3.43 7.09
CA LYS A 45 -12.46 -4.15 6.15
C LYS A 45 -11.09 -4.46 6.75
N ILE A 46 -10.47 -3.50 7.43
CA ILE A 46 -9.18 -3.70 8.13
C ILE A 46 -9.31 -4.76 9.22
N LEU A 47 -10.32 -4.66 10.09
CA LEU A 47 -10.53 -5.60 11.20
C LEU A 47 -10.69 -7.04 10.71
N ARG A 48 -11.33 -7.23 9.55
CA ARG A 48 -11.49 -8.54 8.91
C ARG A 48 -10.17 -9.20 8.48
N VAL A 49 -9.12 -8.41 8.25
CA VAL A 49 -7.80 -8.88 7.76
C VAL A 49 -6.65 -8.45 8.66
N LYS A 50 -6.93 -8.12 9.93
CA LYS A 50 -5.99 -7.49 10.87
C LYS A 50 -4.70 -8.30 11.10
N GLU A 51 -4.77 -9.62 10.94
CA GLU A 51 -3.63 -10.53 11.09
C GLU A 51 -2.68 -10.49 9.89
N LEU A 52 -3.14 -9.95 8.75
CA LEU A 52 -2.36 -9.89 7.51
C LEU A 52 -1.72 -8.53 7.26
N VAL A 53 -2.26 -7.48 7.87
CA VAL A 53 -1.90 -6.09 7.59
C VAL A 53 -1.25 -5.41 8.78
N GLU A 54 -0.35 -4.50 8.49
CA GLU A 54 0.10 -3.50 9.45
C GLU A 54 -0.62 -2.19 9.15
N VAL A 55 -1.13 -1.53 10.20
CA VAL A 55 -1.88 -0.28 10.07
C VAL A 55 -1.27 0.80 10.93
N ALA A 56 -1.05 1.97 10.34
CA ALA A 56 -0.65 3.17 11.05
C ALA A 56 -1.64 4.32 10.78
N ASN A 57 -1.95 5.10 11.79
CA ASN A 57 -2.72 6.33 11.64
C ASN A 57 -1.81 7.45 11.16
N VAL A 58 -2.19 8.11 10.07
CA VAL A 58 -1.40 9.19 9.47
C VAL A 58 -2.26 10.44 9.22
N PRO A 59 -1.65 11.63 9.23
CA PRO A 59 -2.31 12.86 8.79
C PRO A 59 -2.53 12.84 7.27
N ALA A 60 -3.43 13.71 6.78
CA ALA A 60 -3.71 13.81 5.35
C ALA A 60 -2.47 14.24 4.54
N SER A 61 -1.58 15.04 5.12
CA SER A 61 -0.31 15.47 4.52
C SER A 61 0.68 14.33 4.25
N ALA A 62 0.51 13.18 4.91
CA ALA A 62 1.38 12.02 4.73
C ALA A 62 0.83 11.00 3.71
N VAL A 63 -0.35 11.23 3.15
CA VAL A 63 -0.94 10.39 2.11
C VAL A 63 -0.12 10.55 0.83
N ARG A 64 0.19 9.42 0.17
CA ARG A 64 1.01 9.41 -1.04
C ARG A 64 0.36 8.64 -2.18
N THR A 65 0.41 9.20 -3.38
CA THR A 65 -0.01 8.50 -4.60
C THR A 65 0.93 7.33 -4.92
N LYS A 66 0.47 6.38 -5.76
CA LYS A 66 1.32 5.25 -6.21
C LYS A 66 2.62 5.73 -6.85
N THR A 67 2.56 6.82 -7.64
CA THR A 67 3.70 7.43 -8.32
C THR A 67 4.67 8.06 -7.32
N GLU A 68 4.19 8.79 -6.33
CA GLU A 68 5.02 9.35 -5.25
C GLU A 68 5.70 8.25 -4.44
N GLN A 69 4.98 7.19 -4.07
CA GLN A 69 5.55 6.05 -3.36
C GLN A 69 6.62 5.32 -4.19
N MET A 70 6.48 5.26 -5.52
CA MET A 70 7.50 4.72 -6.41
C MET A 70 8.73 5.63 -6.47
N ARG A 71 8.53 6.94 -6.65
CA ARG A 71 9.63 7.93 -6.69
C ARG A 71 10.41 7.94 -5.37
N ALA A 72 9.72 7.90 -4.23
CA ALA A 72 10.36 7.87 -2.91
C ALA A 72 11.23 6.63 -2.66
N ARG A 73 10.96 5.52 -3.36
CA ARG A 73 11.77 4.29 -3.32
C ARG A 73 12.91 4.27 -4.33
N LYS A 74 12.94 5.23 -5.28
CA LYS A 74 13.92 5.24 -6.36
C LYS A 74 15.27 5.72 -5.82
N SER A 75 16.27 4.84 -5.87
CA SER A 75 17.65 5.22 -5.56
C SER A 75 18.17 6.26 -6.56
N PRO A 76 19.10 7.14 -6.14
CA PRO A 76 19.78 8.05 -7.05
C PRO A 76 20.51 7.27 -8.15
N ARG A 77 20.60 7.86 -9.34
CA ARG A 77 21.36 7.25 -10.44
C ARG A 77 22.85 7.38 -10.14
N GLY A 78 23.59 6.29 -10.25
CA GLY A 78 25.06 6.27 -10.10
C GLY A 78 25.80 6.75 -11.36
N PHE A 79 25.10 7.35 -12.32
CA PHE A 79 25.68 7.85 -13.57
C PHE A 79 24.88 9.03 -14.11
N VAL A 80 25.54 9.84 -14.93
CA VAL A 80 24.94 10.93 -15.70
C VAL A 80 25.20 10.65 -17.18
N VAL A 81 24.20 10.87 -18.03
CA VAL A 81 24.35 10.71 -19.49
C VAL A 81 24.98 11.99 -20.02
N VAL A 82 26.21 11.90 -20.54
CA VAL A 82 27.00 13.07 -20.99
C VAL A 82 26.75 13.43 -22.46
N GLY A 83 26.21 12.49 -23.25
CA GLY A 83 25.86 12.71 -24.64
C GLY A 83 25.16 11.51 -25.25
N SER A 84 24.42 11.72 -26.33
CA SER A 84 23.84 10.68 -27.14
C SER A 84 24.44 10.79 -28.54
N LYS A 85 24.95 9.69 -29.10
CA LYS A 85 25.29 9.60 -30.53
C LYS A 85 23.99 9.35 -31.28
N LEU A 86 23.25 10.41 -31.56
CA LEU A 86 22.20 10.45 -32.58
C LEU A 86 22.49 11.63 -33.50
#